data_AF-A0AAJ7BL24-F1
#
_entry.id   AF-A0AAJ7BL24-F1
#
_cell.length_a   1.000
_cell.length_b   1.000
_cell.length_c   1.000
_cell.angle_alpha   90.00
_cell.angle_beta   90.00
_cell.angle_gamma   90.00
#
_symmetry.space_group_name_H-M   'P 1'
#
loop_
_entity.id
_entity.type
_entity.pdbx_description
1 polymer ?
#
loop_
_entity_poly.entity_id
_entity_poly.type
_entity_poly.pdbx_seq_one_letter_code
_entity_poly.pdbx_strand_id
1 'polypeptide(L)'
;MASEGSLGKMKELRLPISRVKTIMKSAPYVETIGQDGLFLVAKATELFIHYLSKEAHEHANKGNALDYKDLAEVAETNETLDFLRPIMPRKITVRHFKQMMAAKNSPNSSSSESSSDSDIDSQSDSESSQDSEDEKMENGNSSGSELENDETKENGKHESSGKSESGCKSDSEDENKG
;
A
#
# COMPACT_ATOMS: atom_id res chain seq x y z
N MET A 1 19.69 29.31 -28.83
CA MET A 1 19.58 29.77 -27.43
C MET A 1 19.47 28.54 -26.56
N ALA A 2 20.56 28.14 -25.90
CA ALA A 2 20.56 26.97 -25.02
C ALA A 2 19.96 27.38 -23.68
N SER A 3 18.86 26.72 -23.30
CA SER A 3 18.28 26.86 -21.97
C SER A 3 19.17 26.12 -20.98
N GLU A 4 19.99 26.88 -20.25
CA GLU A 4 20.67 26.44 -19.03
C GLU A 4 19.60 26.00 -18.01
N GLY A 5 19.29 24.70 -18.00
CA GLY A 5 18.42 24.09 -17.00
C GLY A 5 19.10 24.19 -15.64
N SER A 6 18.49 24.95 -14.73
CA SER A 6 18.96 25.22 -13.36
C SER A 6 19.55 23.99 -12.65
N LEU A 7 20.88 23.97 -12.48
CA LEU A 7 21.60 23.02 -11.60
C LEU A 7 21.17 23.12 -10.13
N GLY A 8 20.46 24.20 -9.74
CA GLY A 8 19.97 24.42 -8.38
C GLY A 8 18.93 23.39 -7.92
N LYS A 9 18.17 22.80 -8.85
CA LYS A 9 17.17 21.76 -8.53
C LYS A 9 17.78 20.38 -8.23
N MET A 10 19.06 20.16 -8.51
CA MET A 10 19.69 18.85 -8.28
C MET A 10 20.10 18.64 -6.82
N LYS A 11 20.18 19.70 -6.01
CA LYS A 11 20.54 19.62 -4.59
C LYS A 11 19.35 19.34 -3.69
N GLU A 12 18.14 19.48 -4.20
CA GLU A 12 16.91 19.25 -3.46
C GLU A 12 16.33 17.87 -3.79
N LEU A 13 16.07 17.09 -2.74
CA LEU A 13 15.37 15.82 -2.82
C LEU A 13 13.92 16.04 -2.42
N ARG A 14 13.01 15.54 -3.26
CA ARG A 14 11.57 15.45 -3.02
C ARG A 14 11.25 14.28 -2.09
N LEU A 15 12.06 13.22 -2.11
CA LEU A 15 11.86 12.05 -1.27
C LEU A 15 12.55 12.21 0.09
N PRO A 16 11.90 11.85 1.21
CA PRO A 16 12.50 11.93 2.54
C PRO A 16 13.65 10.92 2.68
N ILE A 17 14.87 11.44 2.88
CA ILE A 17 16.11 10.66 3.02
C ILE A 17 16.01 9.54 4.05
N SER A 18 15.38 9.80 5.20
CA SER A 18 15.21 8.81 6.26
C SER A 18 14.41 7.59 5.80
N ARG A 19 13.39 7.79 4.95
CA ARG A 19 12.56 6.71 4.41
C ARG A 19 13.34 5.89 3.38
N VAL A 20 14.06 6.57 2.47
CA VAL A 20 14.95 5.91 1.49
C VAL A 20 15.97 5.04 2.22
N LYS A 21 16.63 5.59 3.24
CA LYS A 21 17.61 4.84 4.06
C LYS A 21 17.00 3.61 4.72
N THR A 22 15.79 3.74 5.27
CA THR A 22 15.09 2.63 5.92
C THR A 22 14.78 1.51 4.93
N ILE A 23 14.33 1.85 3.72
CA ILE A 23 14.03 0.88 2.65
C ILE A 23 15.32 0.22 2.17
N MET A 24 16.40 0.98 1.95
CA MET A 24 17.69 0.38 1.56
C MET A 24 18.21 -0.61 2.60
N LYS A 25 18.02 -0.33 3.90
CA LYS A 25 18.42 -1.22 5.01
C LYS A 25 17.49 -2.41 5.24
N SER A 26 16.32 -2.49 4.57
CA SER A 26 15.45 -3.67 4.69
C SER A 26 15.93 -4.84 3.83
N ALA A 27 16.84 -4.60 2.89
CA ALA A 27 17.45 -5.66 2.10
C ALA A 27 18.37 -6.51 2.98
N PRO A 28 18.36 -7.85 2.82
CA PRO A 28 19.37 -8.68 3.46
C PRO A 28 20.75 -8.23 2.95
N TYR A 29 21.75 -8.21 3.84
CA TYR A 29 23.16 -7.86 3.53
C TYR A 29 23.50 -6.36 3.37
N VAL A 30 22.62 -5.42 3.76
CA VAL A 30 22.94 -3.97 3.79
C VAL A 30 23.07 -3.47 5.24
N GLU A 31 24.30 -3.40 5.75
CA GLU A 31 24.58 -2.94 7.12
C GLU A 31 24.72 -1.41 7.23
N THR A 32 25.58 -0.85 6.38
CA THR A 32 25.95 0.57 6.37
C THR A 32 25.80 1.16 4.97
N ILE A 33 25.43 2.44 4.90
CA ILE A 33 25.19 3.17 3.65
C ILE A 33 25.86 4.53 3.79
N GLY A 34 26.74 4.87 2.84
CA GLY A 34 27.37 6.19 2.77
C GLY A 34 26.38 7.30 2.38
N GLN A 35 26.64 8.53 2.82
CA GLN A 35 25.74 9.67 2.56
C GLN A 35 25.59 9.97 1.07
N ASP A 36 26.69 9.92 0.31
CA ASP A 36 26.67 10.19 -1.13
C ASP A 36 25.87 9.12 -1.89
N GLY A 37 26.04 7.85 -1.53
CA GLY A 37 25.27 6.75 -2.10
C GLY A 37 23.77 6.86 -1.77
N LEU A 38 23.45 7.24 -0.53
CA LEU A 38 22.07 7.47 -0.09
C LEU A 38 21.42 8.62 -0.87
N PHE A 39 22.14 9.72 -1.08
CA PHE A 39 21.69 10.85 -1.88
C PHE A 39 21.46 10.45 -3.34
N LEU A 40 22.41 9.71 -3.93
CA LEU A 40 22.34 9.28 -5.32
C LEU A 40 21.15 8.35 -5.54
N VAL A 41 20.92 7.37 -4.65
CA VAL A 41 19.78 6.45 -4.74
C VAL A 41 18.47 7.21 -4.57
N ALA A 42 18.39 8.17 -3.64
CA ALA A 42 17.20 9.01 -3.49
C ALA A 42 16.89 9.77 -4.79
N LYS A 43 17.90 10.35 -5.43
CA LYS A 43 17.71 11.08 -6.69
C LYS A 43 17.35 10.16 -7.85
N ALA A 44 18.01 9.01 -7.95
CA ALA A 44 17.70 7.99 -8.95
C ALA A 44 16.25 7.49 -8.81
N THR A 45 15.77 7.32 -7.58
CA THR A 45 14.39 6.89 -7.32
C THR A 45 13.37 7.93 -7.79
N GLU A 46 13.63 9.22 -7.60
CA GLU A 46 12.77 10.29 -8.15
C GLU A 46 12.71 10.25 -9.67
N LEU A 47 13.88 10.14 -10.32
CA LEU A 47 13.96 10.04 -11.77
C LEU A 47 13.28 8.78 -12.29
N PHE A 48 13.40 7.67 -11.58
CA PHE A 48 12.75 6.41 -11.90
C PHE A 48 11.22 6.52 -11.84
N ILE A 49 10.66 7.17 -10.82
CA ILE A 49 9.20 7.38 -10.73
C ILE A 49 8.71 8.21 -11.92
N HIS A 50 9.41 9.30 -12.27
CA HIS A 50 9.07 10.11 -13.44
C HIS A 50 9.17 9.32 -14.73
N TYR A 51 10.25 8.53 -14.90
CA TYR A 51 10.46 7.67 -16.05
C TYR A 51 9.32 6.67 -16.21
N LEU A 52 9.03 5.89 -15.16
CA LEU A 52 7.99 4.87 -15.18
C LEU A 52 6.61 5.47 -15.49
N SER A 53 6.29 6.62 -14.88
CA SER A 53 5.02 7.31 -15.12
C SER A 53 4.89 7.80 -16.56
N LYS A 54 5.97 8.35 -17.12
CA LYS A 54 6.01 8.83 -18.51
C LYS A 54 5.91 7.68 -19.50
N GLU A 55 6.69 6.63 -19.30
CA GLU A 55 6.73 5.44 -20.16
C GLU A 55 5.35 4.75 -20.19
N ALA A 56 4.72 4.60 -19.03
CA ALA A 56 3.38 4.02 -18.91
C ALA A 56 2.31 4.91 -19.55
N HIS A 57 2.41 6.23 -19.43
CA HIS A 57 1.49 7.16 -20.09
C HIS A 57 1.66 7.19 -21.62
N GLU A 58 2.89 7.04 -22.14
CA GLU A 58 3.14 6.95 -23.58
C GLU A 58 2.57 5.66 -24.19
N HIS A 59 2.48 4.59 -23.41
CA HIS A 59 1.84 3.33 -23.81
C HIS A 59 0.34 3.26 -23.47
N ALA A 60 -0.20 4.22 -22.71
CA ALA A 60 -1.62 4.25 -22.36
C ALA A 60 -2.48 4.62 -23.58
N ASN A 61 -3.62 3.96 -23.72
CA ASN A 61 -4.56 4.22 -24.82
C ASN A 61 -5.27 5.58 -24.65
N LYS A 62 -5.09 6.51 -25.61
CA LYS A 62 -5.89 7.74 -25.90
C LYS A 62 -6.66 8.40 -24.74
N GLY A 63 -6.08 8.42 -23.54
CA GLY A 63 -6.72 8.92 -22.34
C GLY A 63 -5.74 9.76 -21.54
N ASN A 64 -6.26 10.75 -20.82
CA ASN A 64 -5.45 11.60 -19.94
C ASN A 64 -5.24 10.98 -18.54
N ALA A 65 -5.53 9.70 -18.39
CA ALA A 65 -5.47 8.97 -17.13
C ALA A 65 -4.58 7.75 -17.29
N LEU A 66 -3.82 7.44 -16.24
CA LEU A 66 -2.92 6.30 -16.19
C LEU A 66 -3.57 5.19 -15.35
N ASP A 67 -3.82 4.03 -15.97
CA ASP A 67 -4.38 2.87 -15.30
C ASP A 67 -3.30 1.85 -14.92
N TYR A 68 -3.61 0.97 -13.96
CA TYR A 68 -2.72 -0.13 -13.58
C TYR A 68 -2.31 -1.02 -14.78
N LYS A 69 -3.23 -1.24 -15.72
CA LYS A 69 -2.99 -2.08 -16.90
C LYS A 69 -1.84 -1.53 -17.74
N ASP A 70 -1.69 -0.21 -17.82
CA ASP A 70 -0.67 0.46 -18.61
C ASP A 70 0.71 0.30 -17.95
N LEU A 71 0.79 0.40 -16.62
CA LEU A 71 2.03 0.09 -15.89
C LEU A 71 2.43 -1.38 -16.02
N ALA A 72 1.45 -2.29 -15.91
CA ALA A 72 1.71 -3.74 -16.02
C ALA A 72 2.14 -4.14 -17.45
N GLU A 73 1.64 -3.45 -18.48
CA GLU A 73 2.08 -3.60 -19.86
C GLU A 73 3.57 -3.23 -19.99
N VAL A 74 3.94 -2.02 -19.54
CA VAL A 74 5.30 -1.50 -19.64
C VAL A 74 6.30 -2.34 -18.84
N ALA A 75 5.91 -2.83 -17.66
CA ALA A 75 6.76 -3.73 -16.87
C ALA A 75 7.00 -5.10 -17.53
N GLU A 76 6.10 -5.55 -18.42
CA GLU A 76 6.24 -6.83 -19.12
C GLU A 76 7.02 -6.68 -20.44
N THR A 77 6.88 -5.54 -21.13
CA THR A 77 7.47 -5.32 -22.45
C THR A 77 8.89 -4.76 -22.39
N ASN A 78 9.27 -4.04 -21.33
CA ASN A 78 10.57 -3.42 -21.21
C ASN A 78 11.52 -4.22 -20.32
N GLU A 79 12.57 -4.79 -20.91
CA GLU A 79 13.58 -5.62 -20.23
C GLU A 79 14.26 -4.88 -19.05
N THR A 80 14.43 -3.56 -19.13
CA THR A 80 15.04 -2.78 -18.04
C THR A 80 14.14 -2.68 -16.80
N LEU A 81 12.85 -3.00 -16.94
CA LEU A 81 11.83 -2.98 -15.90
C LEU A 81 11.46 -4.39 -15.42
N ASP A 82 12.18 -5.44 -15.85
CA ASP A 82 11.88 -6.84 -15.53
C ASP A 82 11.80 -7.14 -14.02
N PHE A 83 12.55 -6.39 -13.22
CA PHE A 83 12.50 -6.50 -11.76
C PHE A 83 11.12 -6.16 -11.16
N LEU A 84 10.24 -5.50 -11.92
CA LEU A 84 8.87 -5.19 -11.51
C LEU A 84 7.88 -6.33 -11.81
N ARG A 85 8.18 -7.27 -12.70
CA ARG A 85 7.23 -8.35 -13.07
C ARG A 85 6.69 -9.14 -11.87
N PRO A 86 7.51 -9.51 -10.85
CA PRO A 86 7.00 -10.19 -9.66
C PRO A 86 6.08 -9.32 -8.79
N ILE A 87 6.18 -7.99 -8.91
CA ILE A 87 5.46 -7.01 -8.09
C ILE A 87 4.20 -6.51 -8.81
N MET A 88 4.24 -6.45 -10.14
CA MET A 88 3.22 -5.86 -11.01
C MET A 88 2.69 -6.89 -12.03
N PRO A 89 1.96 -7.94 -11.59
CA PRO A 89 1.45 -8.95 -12.50
C PRO A 89 0.38 -8.40 -13.43
N ARG A 90 0.37 -8.86 -14.70
CA ARG A 90 -0.73 -8.59 -15.64
C ARG A 90 -2.01 -9.30 -15.19
N LYS A 91 -3.11 -8.55 -15.13
CA LYS A 91 -4.42 -9.11 -14.76
C LYS A 91 -4.98 -9.89 -15.96
N ILE A 92 -5.38 -11.14 -15.71
CA ILE A 92 -6.17 -11.94 -16.66
C ILE A 92 -7.52 -12.28 -16.03
N THR A 93 -8.58 -12.17 -16.82
CA THR A 93 -9.93 -12.55 -16.36
C THR A 93 -10.02 -14.07 -16.21
N VAL A 94 -10.76 -14.56 -15.20
CA VAL A 94 -10.97 -16.01 -14.98
C VAL A 94 -11.49 -16.71 -16.24
N ARG A 95 -12.41 -16.08 -16.98
CA ARG A 95 -12.90 -16.57 -18.28
C ARG A 95 -11.76 -16.78 -19.28
N HIS A 96 -10.90 -15.78 -19.43
CA HIS A 96 -9.76 -15.84 -20.34
C HIS A 96 -8.75 -16.91 -19.91
N PHE A 97 -8.46 -17.02 -18.61
CA PHE A 97 -7.62 -18.07 -18.08
C PHE A 97 -8.18 -19.48 -18.35
N LYS A 98 -9.49 -19.70 -18.12
CA LYS A 98 -10.15 -20.98 -18.43
C LYS A 98 -10.03 -21.33 -19.92
N GLN A 99 -10.17 -20.35 -20.81
CA GLN A 99 -10.03 -20.54 -22.24
C GLN A 99 -8.60 -20.87 -22.65
N MET A 100 -7.60 -20.15 -22.11
CA MET A 100 -6.18 -20.46 -22.34
C MET A 100 -5.81 -21.88 -21.88
N MET A 101 -6.31 -22.31 -20.72
CA MET A 101 -6.07 -23.65 -20.20
C MET A 101 -6.74 -24.73 -21.05
N ALA A 102 -7.96 -24.48 -21.56
CA ALA A 102 -8.64 -25.40 -22.47
C ALA A 102 -7.91 -25.49 -23.83
N ALA A 103 -7.46 -24.35 -24.37
CA ALA A 103 -6.71 -24.28 -25.63
C ALA A 103 -5.35 -25.00 -25.54
N LYS A 104 -4.64 -24.84 -24.41
CA LYS A 104 -3.36 -25.51 -24.16
C LYS A 104 -3.47 -27.03 -24.02
N ASN A 105 -4.66 -27.55 -23.67
CA ASN A 105 -4.90 -28.98 -23.46
C ASN A 105 -5.36 -29.71 -24.75
N SER A 106 -5.48 -29.01 -25.89
CA SER A 106 -5.80 -29.62 -27.18
C SER A 106 -4.50 -29.98 -27.94
N PRO A 107 -4.31 -31.24 -28.38
CA PRO A 107 -3.02 -31.72 -28.88
C PRO A 107 -2.70 -31.29 -30.33
N ASN A 108 -3.42 -30.32 -30.91
CA ASN A 108 -3.13 -29.87 -32.28
C ASN A 108 -3.75 -28.49 -32.59
N SER A 109 -3.00 -27.39 -32.45
CA SER A 109 -3.19 -26.19 -33.29
C SER A 109 -2.05 -25.20 -33.09
N SER A 110 -1.22 -25.10 -34.14
CA SER A 110 -0.39 -23.95 -34.47
C SER A 110 -1.19 -22.65 -34.51
N SER A 111 -0.55 -21.57 -34.08
CA SER A 111 -0.76 -20.14 -34.42
C SER A 111 -2.01 -19.77 -35.23
N SER A 112 -2.89 -18.95 -34.66
CA SER A 112 -3.56 -17.87 -35.40
C SER A 112 -4.27 -16.90 -34.45
N GLU A 113 -3.88 -15.64 -34.53
CA GLU A 113 -4.62 -14.45 -34.12
C GLU A 113 -6.09 -14.53 -34.56
N SER A 114 -7.04 -14.25 -33.66
CA SER A 114 -8.36 -13.78 -34.10
C SER A 114 -9.09 -13.02 -32.98
N SER A 115 -9.18 -11.71 -33.21
CA SER A 115 -10.07 -10.78 -32.53
C SER A 115 -11.51 -11.09 -32.90
N SER A 116 -12.39 -11.21 -31.90
CA SER A 116 -13.84 -11.15 -32.09
C SER A 116 -14.49 -10.75 -30.77
N ASP A 117 -14.60 -9.44 -30.56
CA ASP A 117 -15.51 -8.87 -29.58
C ASP A 117 -16.94 -8.96 -30.15
N SER A 118 -17.82 -9.64 -29.42
CA SER A 118 -19.25 -9.60 -29.65
C SER A 118 -19.90 -9.43 -28.29
N ASP A 119 -20.28 -8.18 -28.01
CA ASP A 119 -21.04 -7.78 -26.85
C ASP A 119 -22.44 -8.41 -26.91
N ILE A 120 -22.78 -9.23 -25.90
CA ILE A 120 -24.16 -9.64 -25.65
C ILE A 120 -24.52 -9.12 -24.26
N ASP A 121 -25.19 -7.98 -24.22
CA ASP A 121 -25.84 -7.46 -23.02
C ASP A 121 -27.01 -8.39 -22.67
N SER A 122 -27.00 -8.92 -21.46
CA SER A 122 -28.16 -9.59 -20.87
C SER A 122 -28.43 -8.96 -19.52
N GLN A 123 -29.36 -8.01 -19.52
CA GLN A 123 -29.92 -7.42 -18.32
C GLN A 123 -30.81 -8.45 -17.63
N SER A 124 -30.55 -8.70 -16.35
CA SER A 124 -31.39 -9.49 -15.48
C SER A 124 -31.77 -8.60 -14.31
N ASP A 125 -32.93 -7.96 -14.42
CA ASP A 125 -33.55 -7.21 -13.33
C ASP A 125 -34.13 -8.22 -12.32
N SER A 126 -33.64 -8.16 -11.07
CA SER A 126 -34.24 -8.83 -9.92
C SER A 126 -35.08 -7.81 -9.16
N GLU A 127 -36.39 -7.98 -9.24
CA GLU A 127 -37.38 -7.16 -8.56
C GLU A 127 -37.41 -7.46 -7.05
N SER A 128 -37.60 -6.39 -6.29
CA SER A 128 -37.55 -6.26 -4.83
C SER A 128 -38.57 -7.13 -4.07
N SER A 129 -38.20 -7.56 -2.86
CA SER A 129 -39.10 -8.14 -1.87
C SER A 129 -39.39 -7.13 -0.76
N GLN A 130 -40.65 -6.70 -0.66
CA GLN A 130 -41.21 -6.05 0.52
C GLN A 130 -42.69 -6.40 0.59
N ASP A 131 -43.08 -7.17 1.60
CA ASP A 131 -44.42 -7.06 2.14
C ASP A 131 -44.39 -7.37 3.64
N SER A 132 -45.03 -6.50 4.41
CA SER A 132 -45.08 -6.49 5.87
C SER A 132 -46.55 -6.37 6.23
N GLU A 133 -47.14 -7.40 6.84
CA GLU A 133 -48.39 -7.24 7.57
C GLU A 133 -48.36 -8.03 8.88
N ASP A 134 -49.11 -7.47 9.82
CA ASP A 134 -48.97 -7.43 11.27
C ASP A 134 -50.28 -7.99 11.83
N GLU A 135 -50.24 -9.03 12.67
CA GLU A 135 -51.41 -9.52 13.41
C GLU A 135 -51.01 -9.82 14.86
N LYS A 136 -51.52 -8.97 15.75
CA LYS A 136 -51.55 -9.11 17.20
C LYS A 136 -52.20 -10.42 17.65
N MET A 137 -51.61 -11.08 18.65
CA MET A 137 -52.38 -11.67 19.75
C MET A 137 -51.74 -11.37 21.10
N GLU A 138 -52.51 -10.69 21.94
CA GLU A 138 -52.26 -10.55 23.37
C GLU A 138 -52.59 -11.87 24.09
N ASN A 139 -51.76 -12.29 25.05
CA ASN A 139 -52.31 -12.80 26.31
C ASN A 139 -51.29 -12.71 27.47
N GLY A 140 -51.49 -11.73 28.34
CA GLY A 140 -51.73 -11.91 29.77
C GLY A 140 -50.73 -12.66 30.68
N ASN A 141 -50.14 -11.87 31.58
CA ASN A 141 -49.84 -12.17 33.01
C ASN A 141 -48.61 -13.08 33.29
N SER A 142 -47.78 -12.89 34.32
CA SER A 142 -47.84 -12.09 35.54
C SER A 142 -46.47 -12.15 36.25
N SER A 143 -46.15 -11.13 37.05
CA SER A 143 -45.24 -11.16 38.23
C SER A 143 -43.73 -11.32 37.94
N GLY A 144 -42.79 -10.54 38.50
CA GLY A 144 -42.77 -9.59 39.60
C GLY A 144 -41.31 -9.49 40.13
N SER A 145 -41.00 -8.41 40.87
CA SER A 145 -39.73 -8.05 41.57
C SER A 145 -38.53 -7.70 40.67
N GLU A 146 -38.10 -6.44 40.57
CA GLU A 146 -37.37 -5.62 41.58
C GLU A 146 -36.05 -6.28 42.03
N LEU A 147 -34.91 -5.64 41.74
CA LEU A 147 -34.08 -4.97 42.75
C LEU A 147 -32.80 -4.36 42.12
N GLU A 148 -32.47 -3.19 42.65
CA GLU A 148 -31.29 -2.36 42.44
C GLU A 148 -30.04 -2.92 43.15
N ASN A 149 -28.96 -2.12 43.13
CA ASN A 149 -27.67 -2.13 43.88
C ASN A 149 -26.49 -2.31 42.91
N ASP A 150 -25.66 -1.32 42.58
CA ASP A 150 -24.97 -0.24 43.33
C ASP A 150 -23.82 -0.70 44.25
N GLU A 151 -22.65 -0.08 44.01
CA GLU A 151 -21.46 0.07 44.87
C GLU A 151 -20.72 -1.21 45.35
N THR A 152 -19.43 -1.28 45.71
CA THR A 152 -18.24 -0.42 45.82
C THR A 152 -17.01 -1.35 46.01
N LYS A 153 -15.78 -0.78 45.87
CA LYS A 153 -14.49 -1.06 46.57
C LYS A 153 -14.26 -2.46 47.21
N GLU A 154 -13.06 -3.06 47.19
CA GLU A 154 -11.86 -2.59 47.89
C GLU A 154 -10.70 -3.62 47.77
N ASN A 155 -9.47 -3.10 47.69
CA ASN A 155 -8.22 -3.54 48.33
C ASN A 155 -7.64 -4.97 48.29
N GLY A 156 -6.30 -4.96 48.15
CA GLY A 156 -5.35 -6.00 48.60
C GLY A 156 -4.18 -6.15 47.62
N LYS A 157 -3.16 -5.27 47.59
CA LYS A 157 -2.09 -5.00 48.58
C LYS A 157 -1.13 -6.18 48.83
N HIS A 158 0.07 -6.11 48.23
CA HIS A 158 1.40 -6.35 48.85
C HIS A 158 2.47 -6.06 47.77
N GLU A 159 3.34 -5.04 47.85
CA GLU A 159 4.50 -4.83 48.77
C GLU A 159 5.48 -6.02 48.73
N SER A 160 6.80 -5.87 48.49
CA SER A 160 7.69 -4.74 48.81
C SER A 160 9.09 -4.84 48.13
N SER A 161 9.76 -3.67 48.10
CA SER A 161 11.19 -3.41 48.44
C SER A 161 12.32 -3.99 47.57
N GLY A 162 13.40 -3.28 47.25
CA GLY A 162 13.95 -1.96 47.60
C GLY A 162 15.17 -1.69 46.69
N LYS A 163 15.45 -0.45 46.24
CA LYS A 163 15.96 0.76 46.93
C LYS A 163 17.49 0.78 47.05
N SER A 164 18.11 1.83 46.48
CA SER A 164 19.38 2.53 46.84
C SER A 164 19.71 3.44 45.63
N GLU A 165 19.40 4.75 45.54
CA GLU A 165 19.80 5.96 46.30
C GLU A 165 21.31 6.24 46.40
N SER A 166 21.76 7.30 45.70
CA SER A 166 22.68 8.38 46.16
C SER A 166 22.90 9.32 44.96
N GLY A 167 22.49 10.61 44.96
CA GLY A 167 23.16 11.75 45.62
C GLY A 167 24.31 12.26 44.73
N CYS A 168 24.59 13.54 44.45
CA CYS A 168 24.18 14.84 44.98
C CYS A 168 24.77 15.95 44.07
N LYS A 169 24.22 17.17 44.19
CA LYS A 169 24.60 18.44 43.53
C LYS A 169 26.07 18.85 43.68
N SER A 170 26.57 19.72 42.78
CA SER A 170 27.34 20.93 43.13
C SER A 170 27.43 21.90 41.93
N ASP A 171 27.14 23.17 42.22
CA ASP A 171 27.38 24.37 41.43
C ASP A 171 28.88 24.76 41.41
N SER A 172 29.33 25.49 40.38
CA SER A 172 30.28 26.61 40.52
C SER A 172 30.55 27.30 39.18
N GLU A 173 30.35 28.62 39.18
CA GLU A 173 30.88 29.61 38.22
C GLU A 173 32.42 29.69 38.33
N ASP A 174 33.14 30.00 37.24
CA ASP A 174 34.24 30.99 37.28
C ASP A 174 34.62 31.48 35.88
N GLU A 175 34.90 32.78 35.81
CA GLU A 175 35.49 33.49 34.68
C GLU A 175 37.00 33.23 34.62
N ASN A 176 37.63 33.26 33.43
CA ASN A 176 38.86 34.06 33.29
C ASN A 176 39.21 34.39 31.83
N LYS A 177 39.68 35.62 31.68
CA LYS A 177 40.25 36.30 30.51
C LYS A 177 41.61 35.72 30.10
N GLY A 178 42.02 36.01 28.87
CA GLY A 178 43.42 35.96 28.43
C GLY A 178 43.56 35.80 26.93
#